data_AF-A0A2N5X0H4-F1
#
_entry.id   AF-A0A2N5X0H4-F1
#
_cell.length_a   1.000
_cell.length_b   1.000
_cell.length_c   1.000
_cell.angle_alpha   90.00
_cell.angle_beta   90.00
_cell.angle_gamma   90.00
#
_symmetry.space_group_name_H-M   'P 1'
#
loop_
_entity.id
_entity.type
_entity.pdbx_description
1 polymer ?
#
loop_
_entity_poly.entity_id
_entity_poly.type
_entity_poly.pdbx_seq_one_letter_code
_entity_poly.pdbx_strand_id
1 'polypeptide(L)'
;MSSKIKVEKPLVILHGDEMAQIAFEQILEQFVKSRLDIDLVEIDLTAENRLVTNGRAVREAIDALKAHGVGVKNAGMTVNRAQLDELLSKHPDIQESDLDKLATKSPNGAIRKGIGGNITREDIEFRNLKSVRPEWQGRDIEVDTMDSGGLDFSYSELSNATGVAKIVFVGSSGDPQELHRRTLKKGDPWMLATNSLEEVQAWAHRFFQRALKEKRDIYLGLKDTVVPGYDGVMRAAIEEIYESDYAEAVAAAGLQYHYELIDAQAARIISNPPERALWGVPDNVSGMKLYKLVQQLKRYGLPERKAHVSISRMSAGGGDQYGSFNAPAIEDGIIKVLVDGQEKHARFVKASDPILFMSNDRDAIKDWVKQVFRDASLSKKEVYFGLKREFVDYDEVYSSIILEIRKELAALDTPPPSFMIMRPSRQLSKMICDPPRWGLYPAQNLDGDIFSDISAALGGSLATASSVIKSKDGTMLYEAPHGTAHDLFLRYLETDGKEANFNSSALIFAVGNALEELGSRENNEALIDYACRLKTALIETVAQGTITGDLKGKTADPSSETLVDMCGFLDAVESNL
;
A
#
# COMPACT_ATOMS: atom_id res chain seq x y z
N MET A 1 -41.70 8.44 -13.50
CA MET A 1 -40.41 7.76 -13.77
C MET A 1 -39.42 8.84 -14.16
N SER A 2 -38.49 9.18 -13.28
CA SER A 2 -37.37 10.05 -13.69
C SER A 2 -36.59 9.31 -14.77
N SER A 3 -36.29 9.95 -15.90
CA SER A 3 -35.44 9.36 -16.93
C SER A 3 -34.05 9.14 -16.34
N LYS A 4 -33.55 7.89 -16.39
CA LYS A 4 -32.17 7.58 -16.00
C LYS A 4 -31.18 8.47 -16.76
N ILE A 5 -30.07 8.82 -16.12
CA ILE A 5 -28.99 9.58 -16.76
C ILE A 5 -28.29 8.66 -17.75
N LYS A 6 -28.23 9.06 -19.03
CA LYS A 6 -27.52 8.29 -20.06
C LYS A 6 -26.01 8.48 -19.91
N VAL A 7 -25.27 7.39 -20.00
CA VAL A 7 -23.80 7.37 -19.99
C VAL A 7 -23.33 6.68 -21.26
N GLU A 8 -22.44 7.32 -22.01
CA GLU A 8 -22.06 6.82 -23.35
C GLU A 8 -20.98 5.73 -23.28
N LYS A 9 -20.01 5.87 -22.38
CA LYS A 9 -18.89 4.93 -22.23
C LYS A 9 -19.19 3.91 -21.13
N PRO A 10 -18.73 2.67 -21.31
CA PRO A 10 -18.89 1.65 -20.30
C PRO A 10 -18.00 1.93 -19.08
N LEU A 11 -18.45 1.44 -17.93
CA LEU A 11 -17.67 1.41 -16.69
C LEU A 11 -17.19 -0.02 -16.43
N VAL A 12 -15.88 -0.21 -16.24
CA VAL A 12 -15.34 -1.53 -15.87
C VAL A 12 -15.57 -1.79 -14.39
N ILE A 13 -16.18 -2.92 -14.06
CA ILE A 13 -16.45 -3.33 -12.68
C ILE A 13 -15.63 -4.58 -12.39
N LEU A 14 -14.68 -4.47 -11.47
CA LEU A 14 -13.87 -5.60 -11.02
C LEU A 14 -14.40 -6.11 -9.69
N HIS A 15 -15.12 -7.22 -9.74
CA HIS A 15 -15.73 -7.87 -8.57
C HIS A 15 -14.66 -8.52 -7.68
N GLY A 16 -15.01 -8.70 -6.42
CA GLY A 16 -14.12 -9.22 -5.38
C GLY A 16 -14.80 -10.29 -4.56
N ASP A 17 -14.44 -10.39 -3.28
CA ASP A 17 -14.87 -11.48 -2.41
C ASP A 17 -15.60 -10.98 -1.14
N GLU A 18 -16.36 -11.87 -0.51
CA GLU A 18 -16.90 -11.76 0.87
C GLU A 18 -17.81 -10.54 1.11
N MET A 19 -17.78 -9.94 2.31
CA MET A 19 -18.69 -8.88 2.72
C MET A 19 -18.53 -7.62 1.86
N ALA A 20 -17.30 -7.34 1.41
CA ALA A 20 -17.06 -6.25 0.47
C ALA A 20 -17.79 -6.48 -0.88
N GLN A 21 -17.93 -7.72 -1.35
CA GLN A 21 -18.67 -8.04 -2.57
C GLN A 21 -20.17 -7.84 -2.42
N ILE A 22 -20.75 -8.27 -1.30
CA ILE A 22 -22.16 -8.02 -0.98
C ILE A 22 -22.45 -6.51 -0.94
N ALA A 23 -21.58 -5.74 -0.28
CA ALA A 23 -21.71 -4.28 -0.22
C ALA A 23 -21.63 -3.63 -1.61
N PHE A 24 -20.69 -4.08 -2.42
CA PHE A 24 -20.47 -3.51 -3.74
C PHE A 24 -21.64 -3.76 -4.68
N GLU A 25 -22.24 -4.95 -4.67
CA GLU A 25 -23.45 -5.24 -5.45
C GLU A 25 -24.63 -4.34 -5.06
N GLN A 26 -24.85 -4.13 -3.76
CA GLN A 26 -25.92 -3.23 -3.30
C GLN A 26 -25.66 -1.78 -3.72
N ILE A 27 -24.42 -1.30 -3.63
CA ILE A 27 -24.04 0.04 -4.09
C ILE A 27 -24.29 0.19 -5.60
N LEU A 28 -23.91 -0.82 -6.40
CA LEU A 28 -24.14 -0.80 -7.84
C LEU A 28 -25.64 -0.81 -8.16
N GLU A 29 -26.46 -1.60 -7.46
CA GLU A 29 -27.90 -1.60 -7.68
C GLU A 29 -28.54 -0.26 -7.31
N GLN A 30 -28.27 0.25 -6.09
CA GLN A 30 -28.92 1.42 -5.52
C GLN A 30 -28.44 2.74 -6.15
N PHE A 31 -27.15 2.89 -6.43
CA PHE A 31 -26.58 4.17 -6.91
C PHE A 31 -26.16 4.17 -8.38
N VAL A 32 -26.01 3.00 -9.03
CA VAL A 32 -25.60 2.95 -10.45
C VAL A 32 -26.79 2.50 -11.30
N LYS A 33 -27.23 1.24 -11.18
CA LYS A 33 -28.27 0.63 -12.04
C LYS A 33 -29.62 1.30 -11.86
N SER A 34 -29.99 1.79 -10.67
CA SER A 34 -31.27 2.47 -10.45
C SER A 34 -31.33 3.88 -11.09
N ARG A 35 -30.19 4.60 -11.17
CA ARG A 35 -30.12 6.01 -11.56
C ARG A 35 -29.59 6.23 -12.98
N LEU A 36 -28.79 5.31 -13.49
CA LEU A 36 -28.03 5.46 -14.73
C LEU A 36 -28.44 4.42 -15.78
N ASP A 37 -28.44 4.85 -17.03
CA ASP A 37 -28.47 4.00 -18.23
C ASP A 37 -27.02 3.91 -18.72
N ILE A 38 -26.28 2.94 -18.18
CA ILE A 38 -24.83 2.75 -18.35
C ILE A 38 -24.53 1.27 -18.62
N ASP A 39 -23.56 1.02 -19.51
CA ASP A 39 -23.02 -0.32 -19.75
C ASP A 39 -21.94 -0.66 -18.72
N LEU A 40 -22.03 -1.84 -18.11
CA LEU A 40 -21.08 -2.31 -17.11
C LEU A 40 -20.29 -3.51 -17.67
N VAL A 41 -18.98 -3.35 -17.78
CA VAL A 41 -18.07 -4.43 -18.16
C VAL A 41 -17.62 -5.12 -16.87
N GLU A 42 -18.38 -6.14 -16.49
CA GLU A 42 -18.23 -6.87 -15.23
C GLU A 42 -17.20 -8.02 -15.37
N ILE A 43 -16.19 -8.04 -14.50
CA ILE A 43 -15.15 -9.07 -14.46
C ILE A 43 -15.01 -9.61 -13.03
N ASP A 44 -15.13 -10.92 -12.90
CA ASP A 44 -15.01 -11.63 -11.63
C ASP A 44 -13.54 -11.89 -11.27
N LEU A 45 -13.04 -11.25 -10.21
CA LEU A 45 -11.69 -11.47 -9.66
C LEU A 45 -11.70 -12.23 -8.33
N THR A 46 -12.79 -12.91 -7.99
CA THR A 46 -12.84 -13.81 -6.83
C THR A 46 -11.67 -14.77 -6.83
N ALA A 47 -11.25 -15.20 -5.64
CA ALA A 47 -10.19 -16.19 -5.50
C ALA A 47 -10.49 -17.47 -6.28
N GLU A 48 -11.75 -17.92 -6.26
CA GLU A 48 -12.21 -19.10 -6.99
C GLU A 48 -12.11 -18.91 -8.51
N ASN A 49 -12.61 -17.80 -9.07
CA ASN A 49 -12.55 -17.59 -10.51
C ASN A 49 -11.11 -17.41 -11.01
N ARG A 50 -10.23 -16.76 -10.24
CA ARG A 50 -8.80 -16.69 -10.58
C ARG A 50 -8.14 -18.06 -10.61
N LEU A 51 -8.51 -18.95 -9.70
CA LEU A 51 -8.03 -20.34 -9.66
C LEU A 51 -8.49 -21.11 -10.91
N VAL A 52 -9.81 -21.14 -11.16
CA VAL A 52 -10.43 -21.90 -12.26
C VAL A 52 -9.98 -21.39 -13.63
N THR A 53 -9.76 -20.09 -13.77
CA THR A 53 -9.29 -19.48 -15.03
C THR A 53 -7.77 -19.49 -15.16
N ASN A 54 -7.04 -20.05 -14.20
CA ASN A 54 -5.58 -20.02 -14.11
C ASN A 54 -4.99 -18.61 -14.35
N GLY A 55 -5.60 -17.61 -13.71
CA GLY A 55 -5.20 -16.21 -13.79
C GLY A 55 -5.61 -15.48 -15.09
N ARG A 56 -6.37 -16.09 -16.01
CA ARG A 56 -6.87 -15.37 -17.21
C ARG A 56 -7.78 -14.19 -16.84
N ALA A 57 -8.62 -14.32 -15.81
CA ALA A 57 -9.49 -13.23 -15.34
C ALA A 57 -8.70 -11.93 -15.01
N VAL A 58 -7.48 -12.06 -14.48
CA VAL A 58 -6.61 -10.90 -14.18
C VAL A 58 -6.14 -10.22 -15.47
N ARG A 59 -5.84 -10.99 -16.52
CA ARG A 59 -5.43 -10.45 -17.82
C ARG A 59 -6.60 -9.75 -18.51
N GLU A 60 -7.77 -10.37 -18.49
CA GLU A 60 -9.03 -9.79 -19.00
C GLU A 60 -9.37 -8.48 -18.29
N ALA A 61 -9.19 -8.40 -16.97
CA ALA A 61 -9.34 -7.15 -16.22
C ALA A 61 -8.40 -6.04 -16.71
N ILE A 62 -7.12 -6.36 -16.95
CA ILE A 62 -6.15 -5.39 -17.48
C ILE A 62 -6.55 -4.91 -18.88
N ASP A 63 -6.96 -5.84 -19.74
CA ASP A 63 -7.34 -5.53 -21.12
C ASP A 63 -8.61 -4.68 -21.17
N ALA A 64 -9.63 -5.00 -20.36
CA ALA A 64 -10.85 -4.21 -20.24
C ALA A 64 -10.57 -2.80 -19.70
N LEU A 65 -9.74 -2.68 -18.66
CA LEU A 65 -9.35 -1.37 -18.12
C LEU A 65 -8.65 -0.52 -19.18
N LYS A 66 -7.74 -1.10 -19.96
CA LYS A 66 -7.07 -0.38 -21.07
C LYS A 66 -8.02 -0.01 -22.20
N ALA A 67 -8.97 -0.87 -22.51
CA ALA A 67 -9.92 -0.64 -23.60
C ALA A 67 -10.94 0.46 -23.25
N HIS A 68 -11.44 0.48 -22.02
CA HIS A 68 -12.55 1.35 -21.60
C HIS A 68 -12.10 2.56 -20.75
N GLY A 69 -10.91 2.47 -20.15
CA GLY A 69 -10.20 3.60 -19.55
C GLY A 69 -10.65 4.05 -18.16
N VAL A 70 -11.83 3.63 -17.68
CA VAL A 70 -12.29 3.91 -16.30
C VAL A 70 -12.87 2.64 -15.69
N GLY A 71 -12.46 2.33 -14.46
CA GLY A 71 -13.03 1.21 -13.71
C GLY A 71 -13.08 1.42 -12.21
N VAL A 72 -13.95 0.64 -11.56
CA VAL A 72 -14.04 0.51 -10.11
C VAL A 72 -13.65 -0.90 -9.73
N LYS A 73 -12.81 -1.03 -8.70
CA LYS A 73 -12.35 -2.31 -8.20
C LYS A 73 -12.74 -2.52 -6.75
N ASN A 74 -13.28 -3.69 -6.47
CA ASN A 74 -13.56 -4.15 -5.13
C ASN A 74 -12.35 -4.84 -4.44
N ALA A 75 -12.48 -5.08 -3.15
CA ALA A 75 -11.52 -5.86 -2.37
C ALA A 75 -11.60 -7.35 -2.76
N GLY A 76 -10.46 -7.97 -3.03
CA GLY A 76 -10.36 -9.40 -3.34
C GLY A 76 -9.47 -10.13 -2.33
N MET A 77 -9.78 -11.39 -2.08
CA MET A 77 -9.10 -12.23 -1.12
C MET A 77 -7.68 -12.59 -1.60
N THR A 78 -6.69 -12.49 -0.70
CA THR A 78 -5.39 -13.12 -0.93
C THR A 78 -5.44 -14.51 -0.31
N VAL A 79 -5.28 -15.54 -1.14
CA VAL A 79 -5.47 -16.93 -0.72
C VAL A 79 -4.29 -17.36 0.14
N ASN A 80 -4.54 -17.69 1.41
CA ASN A 80 -3.55 -18.32 2.28
C ASN A 80 -3.46 -19.84 2.02
N ARG A 81 -2.53 -20.55 2.66
CA ARG A 81 -2.34 -21.99 2.41
C ARG A 81 -3.60 -22.83 2.69
N ALA A 82 -4.25 -22.59 3.83
CA ALA A 82 -5.45 -23.32 4.21
C ALA A 82 -6.61 -23.07 3.22
N GLN A 83 -6.80 -21.82 2.81
CA GLN A 83 -7.81 -21.44 1.81
C GLN A 83 -7.50 -22.03 0.43
N LEU A 84 -6.21 -22.11 0.06
CA LEU A 84 -5.79 -22.74 -1.19
C LEU A 84 -6.11 -24.24 -1.16
N ASP A 85 -5.79 -24.92 -0.06
CA ASP A 85 -6.09 -26.34 0.10
C ASP A 85 -7.61 -26.59 0.05
N GLU A 86 -8.42 -25.72 0.66
CA GLU A 86 -9.88 -25.78 0.56
C GLU A 86 -10.37 -25.58 -0.87
N LEU A 87 -9.87 -24.57 -1.58
CA LEU A 87 -10.24 -24.30 -2.97
C LEU A 87 -9.84 -25.46 -3.90
N LEU A 88 -8.65 -26.04 -3.73
CA LEU A 88 -8.20 -27.21 -4.48
C LEU A 88 -9.06 -28.44 -4.18
N SER A 89 -9.55 -28.59 -2.94
CA SER A 89 -10.47 -29.68 -2.59
C SER A 89 -11.84 -29.57 -3.30
N LYS A 90 -12.28 -28.33 -3.58
CA LYS A 90 -13.52 -28.06 -4.35
C LYS A 90 -13.33 -28.28 -5.85
N HIS A 91 -12.09 -28.18 -6.35
CA HIS A 91 -11.73 -28.29 -7.76
C HIS A 91 -10.69 -29.40 -7.98
N PRO A 92 -11.06 -30.69 -7.87
CA PRO A 92 -10.11 -31.81 -7.88
C PRO A 92 -9.36 -32.00 -9.21
N ASP A 93 -9.86 -31.40 -10.29
CA ASP A 93 -9.22 -31.42 -11.61
C ASP A 93 -8.05 -30.43 -11.74
N ILE A 94 -7.89 -29.51 -10.76
CA ILE A 94 -6.83 -28.50 -10.75
C ILE A 94 -5.63 -29.03 -9.97
N GLN A 95 -4.47 -29.12 -10.65
CA GLN A 95 -3.20 -29.46 -10.01
C GLN A 95 -2.45 -28.18 -9.64
N GLU A 96 -2.03 -28.07 -8.37
CA GLU A 96 -1.31 -26.89 -7.87
C GLU A 96 -0.03 -26.59 -8.66
N SER A 97 0.67 -27.63 -9.14
CA SER A 97 1.90 -27.50 -9.94
C SER A 97 1.72 -26.75 -11.26
N ASP A 98 0.50 -26.74 -11.79
CA ASP A 98 0.17 -26.17 -13.10
C ASP A 98 -0.41 -24.75 -13.00
N LEU A 99 -0.57 -24.24 -11.77
CA LEU A 99 -1.13 -22.93 -11.52
C LEU A 99 -0.11 -21.82 -11.80
N ASP A 100 -0.53 -20.85 -12.61
CA ASP A 100 0.11 -19.56 -12.74
C ASP A 100 0.08 -18.84 -11.39
N LYS A 101 1.12 -18.06 -11.10
CA LYS A 101 1.19 -17.22 -9.91
C LYS A 101 0.01 -16.25 -9.82
N LEU A 102 -0.57 -15.84 -10.95
CA LEU A 102 -1.76 -14.98 -11.01
C LEU A 102 -3.04 -15.66 -10.52
N ALA A 103 -3.08 -16.99 -10.48
CA ALA A 103 -4.23 -17.75 -9.99
C ALA A 103 -4.32 -17.68 -8.45
N THR A 104 -3.19 -17.66 -7.75
CA THR A 104 -3.12 -17.77 -6.29
C THR A 104 -2.70 -16.48 -5.58
N LYS A 105 -1.88 -15.63 -6.20
CA LYS A 105 -1.44 -14.36 -5.61
C LYS A 105 -2.47 -13.25 -5.79
N SER A 106 -2.40 -12.23 -4.93
CA SER A 106 -3.23 -11.03 -5.02
C SER A 106 -3.18 -10.39 -6.42
N PRO A 107 -4.34 -10.06 -7.04
CA PRO A 107 -4.38 -9.49 -8.38
C PRO A 107 -3.98 -8.02 -8.41
N ASN A 108 -3.93 -7.34 -7.24
CA ASN A 108 -3.69 -5.90 -7.12
C ASN A 108 -2.37 -5.48 -7.78
N GLY A 109 -1.27 -6.18 -7.46
CA GLY A 109 0.04 -5.88 -8.02
C GLY A 109 0.10 -6.08 -9.53
N ALA A 110 -0.55 -7.15 -10.02
CA ALA A 110 -0.61 -7.47 -11.44
C ALA A 110 -1.42 -6.45 -12.23
N ILE A 111 -2.60 -6.04 -11.74
CA ILE A 111 -3.45 -5.05 -12.39
C ILE A 111 -2.74 -3.70 -12.45
N ARG A 112 -2.20 -3.21 -11.32
CA ARG A 112 -1.48 -1.93 -11.24
C ARG A 112 -0.29 -1.88 -12.20
N LYS A 113 0.49 -2.97 -12.25
CA LYS A 113 1.60 -3.11 -13.21
C LYS A 113 1.11 -3.21 -14.64
N GLY A 114 0.00 -3.93 -14.87
CA GLY A 114 -0.58 -4.18 -16.18
C GLY A 114 -1.07 -2.91 -16.85
N ILE A 115 -1.78 -2.04 -16.11
CA ILE A 115 -2.22 -0.73 -16.58
C ILE A 115 -1.10 0.32 -16.53
N GLY A 116 -0.07 0.10 -15.70
CA GLY A 116 1.09 0.98 -15.61
C GLY A 116 0.80 2.29 -14.88
N GLY A 117 -0.04 2.24 -13.85
CA GLY A 117 -0.46 3.43 -13.11
C GLY A 117 0.19 3.60 -11.74
N ASN A 118 0.15 4.83 -11.24
CA ASN A 118 0.60 5.23 -9.91
C ASN A 118 -0.60 5.50 -9.00
N ILE A 119 -0.42 5.27 -7.70
CA ILE A 119 -1.52 5.31 -6.73
C ILE A 119 -1.55 6.68 -6.07
N THR A 120 -2.72 7.30 -5.97
CA THR A 120 -2.95 8.46 -5.12
C THR A 120 -3.98 8.07 -4.06
N ARG A 121 -3.64 8.28 -2.78
CA ARG A 121 -4.54 8.10 -1.64
C ARG A 121 -4.79 9.44 -0.96
N GLU A 122 -6.05 9.75 -0.68
CA GLU A 122 -6.48 10.98 -0.01
C GLU A 122 -7.58 10.67 0.99
N ASP A 123 -7.68 11.43 2.07
CA ASP A 123 -8.82 11.30 2.98
C ASP A 123 -10.12 11.74 2.30
N ILE A 124 -11.22 11.09 2.66
CA ILE A 124 -12.57 11.62 2.45
C ILE A 124 -12.80 12.71 3.48
N GLU A 125 -13.23 13.89 3.03
CA GLU A 125 -13.37 15.09 3.87
C GLU A 125 -14.64 15.07 4.75
N PHE A 126 -14.75 14.07 5.64
CA PHE A 126 -15.81 14.03 6.64
C PHE A 126 -15.69 15.22 7.60
N ARG A 127 -16.81 15.92 7.84
CA ARG A 127 -16.83 17.20 8.59
C ARG A 127 -16.84 17.06 10.10
N ASN A 128 -17.31 15.93 10.63
CA ASN A 128 -17.52 15.72 12.06
C ASN A 128 -16.70 14.56 12.62
N LEU A 129 -15.83 13.89 11.87
CA LEU A 129 -14.97 12.84 12.43
C LEU A 129 -13.79 13.46 13.18
N LYS A 130 -13.57 13.01 14.42
CA LYS A 130 -12.40 13.34 15.21
C LYS A 130 -11.23 12.46 14.79
N SER A 131 -10.08 13.09 14.61
CA SER A 131 -8.83 12.35 14.42
C SER A 131 -8.45 11.60 15.68
N VAL A 132 -7.87 10.41 15.51
CA VAL A 132 -7.37 9.59 16.62
C VAL A 132 -6.15 10.27 17.21
N ARG A 133 -6.20 10.58 18.51
CA ARG A 133 -5.14 11.33 19.21
C ARG A 133 -4.78 10.70 20.56
N PRO A 134 -4.07 9.56 20.58
CA PRO A 134 -3.52 9.00 21.81
C PRO A 134 -2.56 9.98 22.48
N GLU A 135 -2.53 9.96 23.83
CA GLU A 135 -1.57 10.74 24.61
C GLU A 135 -0.18 10.15 24.45
N TRP A 136 0.71 10.85 23.75
CA TRP A 136 2.02 10.33 23.38
C TRP A 136 3.18 10.78 24.28
N GLN A 137 3.01 11.90 24.99
CA GLN A 137 4.09 12.51 25.75
C GLN A 137 4.53 11.58 26.90
N GLY A 138 5.82 11.30 26.99
CA GLY A 138 6.38 10.47 28.05
C GLY A 138 6.12 8.96 27.94
N ARG A 139 5.48 8.46 26.86
CA ARG A 139 5.31 7.01 26.64
C ARG A 139 6.64 6.27 26.64
N ASP A 140 6.65 5.08 27.24
CA ASP A 140 7.84 4.25 27.36
C ASP A 140 7.99 3.29 26.17
N ILE A 141 7.95 3.85 24.97
CA ILE A 141 8.13 3.14 23.71
C ILE A 141 9.52 3.43 23.15
N GLU A 142 10.22 2.41 22.68
CA GLU A 142 11.44 2.56 21.89
C GLU A 142 11.32 1.77 20.59
N VAL A 143 11.99 2.26 19.55
CA VAL A 143 12.15 1.56 18.27
C VAL A 143 13.57 1.05 18.20
N ASP A 144 13.73 -0.23 17.89
CA ASP A 144 15.01 -0.93 17.72
C ASP A 144 15.16 -1.38 16.27
N THR A 145 16.34 -1.18 15.72
CA THR A 145 16.63 -1.44 14.30
C THR A 145 18.08 -1.90 14.15
N MET A 146 18.43 -2.54 13.04
CA MET A 146 19.80 -2.98 12.82
C MET A 146 20.72 -1.78 12.52
N ASP A 147 21.94 -1.82 13.06
CA ASP A 147 22.96 -0.79 12.82
C ASP A 147 23.67 -0.93 11.46
N SER A 148 23.61 -2.14 10.88
CA SER A 148 24.21 -2.55 9.60
C SER A 148 23.17 -3.21 8.69
N GLY A 149 23.53 -3.39 7.41
CA GLY A 149 22.65 -4.06 6.44
C GLY A 149 21.57 -3.14 5.85
N GLY A 150 20.46 -3.71 5.39
CA GLY A 150 19.37 -2.97 4.78
C GLY A 150 19.79 -2.15 3.55
N LEU A 151 18.97 -1.16 3.22
CA LEU A 151 19.21 -0.33 2.03
C LEU A 151 20.37 0.66 2.22
N ASP A 152 20.72 1.02 3.45
CA ASP A 152 21.80 1.97 3.73
C ASP A 152 23.20 1.43 3.43
N PHE A 153 23.38 0.10 3.48
CA PHE A 153 24.65 -0.58 3.18
C PHE A 153 24.58 -1.37 1.88
N SER A 154 23.57 -1.07 1.05
CA SER A 154 23.38 -1.66 -0.26
C SER A 154 24.23 -0.97 -1.32
N TYR A 155 24.52 -1.68 -2.40
CA TYR A 155 25.19 -1.10 -3.56
C TYR A 155 24.17 -0.70 -4.62
N SER A 156 24.24 0.53 -5.11
CA SER A 156 23.38 1.04 -6.18
C SER A 156 24.17 1.82 -7.22
N GLU A 157 23.71 1.80 -8.47
CA GLU A 157 24.26 2.60 -9.57
C GLU A 157 23.12 3.00 -10.53
N LEU A 158 23.37 4.01 -11.37
CA LEU A 158 22.54 4.27 -12.54
C LEU A 158 23.10 3.50 -13.75
N SER A 159 22.23 2.90 -14.55
CA SER A 159 22.68 2.20 -15.75
C SER A 159 23.28 3.17 -16.78
N ASN A 160 24.50 2.93 -17.23
CA ASN A 160 25.19 3.80 -18.20
C ASN A 160 24.79 3.54 -19.66
N ALA A 161 24.17 2.38 -19.93
CA ALA A 161 23.70 1.96 -21.24
C ALA A 161 22.37 1.19 -21.13
N THR A 162 21.73 0.97 -22.28
CA THR A 162 20.55 0.11 -22.36
C THR A 162 20.99 -1.32 -22.66
N GLY A 163 20.59 -2.26 -21.81
CA GLY A 163 20.80 -3.68 -22.04
C GLY A 163 20.30 -4.53 -20.87
N VAL A 164 21.08 -5.52 -20.44
CA VAL A 164 20.59 -6.59 -19.54
C VAL A 164 21.39 -6.63 -18.25
N ALA A 165 20.70 -6.47 -17.13
CA ALA A 165 21.21 -6.79 -15.81
C ALA A 165 20.96 -8.26 -15.49
N LYS A 166 22.00 -8.93 -15.00
CA LYS A 166 21.97 -10.32 -14.55
C LYS A 166 22.45 -10.39 -13.11
N ILE A 167 21.71 -11.13 -12.30
CA ILE A 167 22.13 -11.54 -10.97
C ILE A 167 22.67 -12.95 -11.09
N VAL A 168 23.95 -13.09 -10.78
CA VAL A 168 24.68 -14.35 -10.93
C VAL A 168 25.25 -14.76 -9.58
N PHE A 169 25.00 -16.00 -9.20
CA PHE A 169 25.57 -16.62 -8.01
C PHE A 169 26.69 -17.57 -8.41
N VAL A 170 27.82 -17.51 -7.70
CA VAL A 170 28.94 -18.42 -7.86
C VAL A 170 29.18 -19.10 -6.52
N GLY A 171 28.76 -20.35 -6.44
CA GLY A 171 28.85 -21.17 -5.23
C GLY A 171 30.10 -22.05 -5.19
N SER A 172 30.01 -23.14 -4.45
CA SER A 172 31.12 -24.06 -4.16
C SER A 172 31.62 -24.82 -5.41
N SER A 173 30.75 -25.06 -6.39
CA SER A 173 31.13 -25.67 -7.68
C SER A 173 32.04 -24.77 -8.53
N GLY A 174 32.04 -23.46 -8.28
CA GLY A 174 32.69 -22.45 -9.12
C GLY A 174 31.95 -22.11 -10.42
N ASP A 175 30.89 -22.85 -10.76
CA ASP A 175 30.09 -22.61 -11.96
C ASP A 175 29.09 -21.45 -11.73
N PRO A 176 29.10 -20.39 -12.56
CA PRO A 176 28.17 -19.28 -12.41
C PRO A 176 26.72 -19.67 -12.76
N GLN A 177 25.80 -19.43 -11.82
CA GLN A 177 24.36 -19.63 -11.99
C GLN A 177 23.64 -18.28 -12.14
N GLU A 178 22.91 -18.09 -13.24
CA GLU A 178 22.03 -16.93 -13.40
C GLU A 178 20.76 -17.12 -12.55
N LEU A 179 20.61 -16.31 -11.50
CA LEU A 179 19.45 -16.32 -10.62
C LEU A 179 18.31 -15.43 -11.15
N HIS A 180 18.67 -14.32 -11.79
CA HIS A 180 17.69 -13.36 -12.29
C HIS A 180 18.24 -12.59 -13.49
N ARG A 181 17.34 -12.20 -14.39
CA ARG A 181 17.63 -11.31 -15.50
C ARG A 181 16.54 -10.27 -15.68
N ARG A 182 16.96 -9.04 -15.95
CA ARG A 182 16.05 -7.92 -16.27
C ARG A 182 16.70 -6.99 -17.28
N THR A 183 15.87 -6.36 -18.11
CA THR A 183 16.32 -5.29 -19.01
C THR A 183 16.42 -3.99 -18.21
N LEU A 184 17.54 -3.28 -18.35
CA LEU A 184 17.72 -1.92 -17.84
C LEU A 184 17.92 -0.97 -19.02
N LYS A 185 17.25 0.17 -19.01
CA LYS A 185 17.51 1.27 -19.93
C LYS A 185 18.62 2.16 -19.36
N LYS A 186 19.27 2.90 -20.24
CA LYS A 186 20.21 3.95 -19.82
C LYS A 186 19.53 4.94 -18.87
N GLY A 187 20.13 5.13 -17.70
CA GLY A 187 19.69 6.02 -16.64
C GLY A 187 18.73 5.38 -15.63
N ASP A 188 18.34 4.11 -15.81
CA ASP A 188 17.55 3.39 -14.81
C ASP A 188 18.39 3.15 -13.55
N PRO A 189 17.88 3.46 -12.34
CA PRO A 189 18.52 3.08 -11.10
C PRO A 189 18.39 1.57 -10.85
N TRP A 190 19.43 0.97 -10.28
CA TRP A 190 19.37 -0.39 -9.76
C TRP A 190 20.12 -0.49 -8.44
N MET A 191 19.76 -1.48 -7.61
CA MET A 191 20.37 -1.72 -6.31
C MET A 191 20.40 -3.21 -5.98
N LEU A 192 21.53 -3.67 -5.41
CA LEU A 192 21.67 -4.95 -4.74
C LEU A 192 21.80 -4.73 -3.23
N ALA A 193 20.84 -5.28 -2.49
CA ALA A 193 20.80 -5.32 -1.05
C ALA A 193 20.96 -6.75 -0.55
N THR A 194 21.74 -6.94 0.51
CA THR A 194 21.81 -8.20 1.26
C THR A 194 21.93 -7.90 2.75
N ASN A 195 21.40 -8.80 3.59
CA ASN A 195 21.73 -8.82 5.02
C ASN A 195 22.53 -10.07 5.35
N SER A 196 23.35 -9.98 6.39
CA SER A 196 23.94 -11.17 7.01
C SER A 196 22.92 -11.77 7.96
N LEU A 197 22.57 -13.04 7.77
CA LEU A 197 21.63 -13.73 8.64
C LEU A 197 22.18 -13.86 10.07
N GLU A 198 23.49 -14.01 10.21
CA GLU A 198 24.18 -14.00 11.51
C GLU A 198 23.99 -12.66 12.24
N GLU A 199 24.09 -11.52 11.54
CA GLU A 199 23.83 -10.21 12.13
C GLU A 199 22.36 -10.02 12.50
N VAL A 200 21.43 -10.54 11.69
CA VAL A 200 19.98 -10.55 11.98
C VAL A 200 19.70 -11.35 13.26
N GLN A 201 20.27 -12.55 13.38
CA GLN A 201 20.15 -13.41 14.56
C GLN A 201 20.76 -12.74 15.79
N ALA A 202 21.96 -12.16 15.66
CA ALA A 202 22.60 -11.42 16.74
C ALA A 202 21.77 -10.21 17.18
N TRP A 203 21.13 -9.50 16.24
CA TRP A 203 20.19 -8.43 16.56
C TRP A 203 18.95 -8.96 17.29
N ALA A 204 18.36 -10.07 16.84
CA ALA A 204 17.20 -10.69 17.46
C ALA A 204 17.45 -11.06 18.94
N HIS A 205 18.59 -11.70 19.23
CA HIS A 205 18.99 -11.98 20.62
C HIS A 205 19.10 -10.71 21.45
N ARG A 206 19.77 -9.66 20.94
CA ARG A 206 19.89 -8.38 21.66
C ARG A 206 18.53 -7.73 21.88
N PHE A 207 17.66 -7.77 20.89
CA PHE A 207 16.31 -7.22 20.92
C PHE A 207 15.45 -7.90 21.99
N PHE A 208 15.37 -9.24 22.01
CA PHE A 208 14.59 -9.97 23.02
C PHE A 208 15.20 -9.89 24.43
N GLN A 209 16.53 -9.97 24.56
CA GLN A 209 17.21 -9.75 25.84
C GLN A 209 16.93 -8.35 26.41
N ARG A 210 16.95 -7.34 25.53
CA ARG A 210 16.61 -5.97 25.91
C ARG A 210 15.15 -5.86 26.34
N ALA A 211 14.22 -6.44 25.60
CA ALA A 211 12.80 -6.44 25.97
C ALA A 211 12.55 -7.08 27.34
N LEU A 212 13.19 -8.23 27.63
CA LEU A 212 13.10 -8.88 28.94
C LEU A 212 13.74 -8.04 30.06
N LYS A 213 14.95 -7.54 29.83
CA LYS A 213 15.69 -6.70 30.80
C LYS A 213 14.91 -5.42 31.13
N GLU A 214 14.37 -4.79 30.10
CA GLU A 214 13.59 -3.56 30.21
C GLU A 214 12.11 -3.86 30.48
N LYS A 215 11.67 -5.11 30.60
CA LYS A 215 10.28 -5.50 30.83
C LYS A 215 9.30 -4.79 29.90
N ARG A 216 9.53 -4.87 28.59
CA ARG A 216 8.69 -4.22 27.57
C ARG A 216 8.02 -5.28 26.70
N ASP A 217 6.74 -5.07 26.38
CA ASP A 217 6.08 -5.87 25.36
C ASP A 217 6.78 -5.72 24.01
N ILE A 218 6.77 -6.78 23.24
CA ILE A 218 7.58 -6.92 22.03
C ILE A 218 6.68 -6.83 20.81
N TYR A 219 7.04 -5.94 19.90
CA TYR A 219 6.36 -5.78 18.62
C TYR A 219 7.39 -5.93 17.51
N LEU A 220 7.12 -6.77 16.51
CA LEU A 220 8.01 -6.99 15.37
C LEU A 220 7.27 -6.65 14.06
N GLY A 221 7.91 -5.86 13.21
CA GLY A 221 7.37 -5.44 11.92
C GLY A 221 8.32 -5.69 10.74
N LEU A 222 7.87 -6.49 9.77
CA LEU A 222 8.53 -6.72 8.48
C LEU A 222 7.50 -6.74 7.33
N LYS A 223 7.94 -6.81 6.06
CA LYS A 223 7.08 -6.88 4.87
C LYS A 223 7.29 -8.17 4.07
N ASP A 224 7.30 -9.30 4.77
CA ASP A 224 7.58 -10.65 4.22
C ASP A 224 6.56 -11.15 3.20
N THR A 225 5.32 -10.66 3.21
CA THR A 225 4.33 -11.01 2.17
C THR A 225 4.70 -10.42 0.79
N VAL A 226 5.47 -9.33 0.75
CA VAL A 226 5.89 -8.64 -0.47
C VAL A 226 7.28 -9.07 -0.91
N VAL A 227 8.24 -9.15 0.02
CA VAL A 227 9.63 -9.56 -0.24
C VAL A 227 10.00 -10.82 0.58
N PRO A 228 9.36 -11.97 0.33
CA PRO A 228 9.53 -13.18 1.15
C PRO A 228 10.96 -13.73 1.16
N GLY A 229 11.69 -13.60 0.06
CA GLY A 229 13.09 -14.00 -0.03
C GLY A 229 14.07 -13.05 0.68
N TYR A 230 13.57 -11.94 1.23
CA TYR A 230 14.37 -10.97 1.98
C TYR A 230 13.85 -10.81 3.40
N ASP A 231 12.71 -10.14 3.58
CA ASP A 231 12.07 -9.96 4.89
C ASP A 231 11.52 -11.27 5.45
N GLY A 232 11.02 -12.18 4.60
CA GLY A 232 10.52 -13.48 5.07
C GLY A 232 11.60 -14.36 5.66
N VAL A 233 12.81 -14.32 5.10
CA VAL A 233 13.98 -15.02 5.62
C VAL A 233 14.40 -14.43 6.98
N MET A 234 14.46 -13.10 7.09
CA MET A 234 14.76 -12.43 8.35
C MET A 234 13.72 -12.74 9.42
N ARG A 235 12.43 -12.64 9.07
CA ARG A 235 11.31 -12.98 9.95
C ARG A 235 11.44 -14.41 10.45
N ALA A 236 11.64 -15.38 9.56
CA ALA A 236 11.76 -16.79 9.94
C ALA A 236 12.87 -17.01 10.97
N ALA A 237 14.04 -16.42 10.77
CA ALA A 237 15.15 -16.53 11.71
C ALA A 237 14.88 -15.84 13.07
N ILE A 238 14.21 -14.68 13.06
CA ILE A 238 13.83 -13.97 14.30
C ILE A 238 12.78 -14.75 15.08
N GLU A 239 11.77 -15.28 14.40
CA GLU A 239 10.69 -16.09 14.98
C GLU A 239 11.23 -17.42 15.55
N GLU A 240 12.13 -18.09 14.83
CA GLU A 240 12.79 -19.31 15.32
C GLU A 240 13.51 -19.07 16.65
N ILE A 241 14.30 -17.98 16.73
CA ILE A 241 14.98 -17.57 17.97
C ILE A 241 13.98 -17.25 19.08
N TYR A 242 12.89 -16.55 18.77
CA TYR A 242 11.86 -16.23 19.75
C TYR A 242 11.28 -17.52 20.35
N GLU A 243 10.80 -18.43 19.50
CA GLU A 243 10.16 -19.67 19.92
C GLU A 243 11.12 -20.60 20.66
N SER A 244 12.37 -20.72 20.22
CA SER A 244 13.33 -21.63 20.84
C SER A 244 13.90 -21.12 22.16
N ASP A 245 14.21 -19.82 22.24
CA ASP A 245 15.09 -19.30 23.28
C ASP A 245 14.40 -18.31 24.22
N TYR A 246 13.30 -17.67 23.81
CA TYR A 246 12.70 -16.54 24.54
C TYR A 246 11.22 -16.69 24.89
N ALA A 247 10.45 -17.54 24.19
CA ALA A 247 9.01 -17.65 24.39
C ALA A 247 8.63 -17.98 25.84
N GLU A 248 9.31 -18.97 26.45
CA GLU A 248 9.08 -19.33 27.85
C GLU A 248 9.46 -18.19 28.81
N ALA A 249 10.60 -17.53 28.57
CA ALA A 249 11.06 -16.41 29.41
C ALA A 249 10.15 -15.17 29.30
N VAL A 250 9.65 -14.87 28.10
CA VAL A 250 8.71 -13.78 27.82
C VAL A 250 7.37 -14.05 28.50
N ALA A 251 6.84 -15.27 28.36
CA ALA A 251 5.62 -15.69 29.05
C ALA A 251 5.78 -15.65 30.59
N ALA A 252 6.90 -16.14 31.12
CA ALA A 252 7.19 -16.10 32.55
C ALA A 252 7.36 -14.68 33.09
N ALA A 253 7.83 -13.75 32.27
CA ALA A 253 7.89 -12.32 32.59
C ALA A 253 6.54 -11.60 32.47
N GLY A 254 5.49 -12.27 31.97
CA GLY A 254 4.16 -11.70 31.72
C GLY A 254 4.14 -10.70 30.56
N LEU A 255 5.10 -10.79 29.65
CA LEU A 255 5.21 -9.94 28.47
C LEU A 255 4.53 -10.61 27.26
N GLN A 256 4.16 -9.82 26.27
CA GLN A 256 3.57 -10.31 25.03
C GLN A 256 4.48 -10.07 23.82
N TYR A 257 4.38 -10.96 22.83
CA TYR A 257 5.03 -10.86 21.54
C TYR A 257 3.97 -10.71 20.43
N HIS A 258 4.14 -9.68 19.60
CA HIS A 258 3.21 -9.33 18.54
C HIS A 258 3.96 -9.15 17.22
N TYR A 259 3.72 -10.02 16.25
CA TYR A 259 4.18 -9.84 14.88
C TYR A 259 3.02 -9.34 14.01
N GLU A 260 3.26 -8.30 13.21
CA GLU A 260 2.36 -7.84 12.15
C GLU A 260 3.20 -7.28 10.99
N LEU A 261 2.57 -7.06 9.82
CA LEU A 261 3.26 -6.37 8.73
C LEU A 261 3.64 -4.94 9.14
N ILE A 262 4.77 -4.44 8.64
CA ILE A 262 5.34 -3.14 9.07
C ILE A 262 4.39 -1.95 8.88
N ASP A 263 3.55 -1.95 7.85
CA ASP A 263 2.50 -0.95 7.60
C ASP A 263 1.43 -0.96 8.69
N ALA A 264 0.94 -2.15 9.07
CA ALA A 264 -0.01 -2.31 10.18
C ALA A 264 0.64 -1.95 11.53
N GLN A 265 1.87 -2.40 11.79
CA GLN A 265 2.65 -2.01 12.97
C GLN A 265 2.85 -0.51 13.06
N ALA A 266 3.18 0.15 11.96
CA ALA A 266 3.37 1.59 11.90
C ALA A 266 2.06 2.35 12.11
N ALA A 267 0.93 1.85 11.59
CA ALA A 267 -0.38 2.41 11.91
C ALA A 267 -0.73 2.24 13.39
N ARG A 268 -0.47 1.06 13.96
CA ARG A 268 -0.73 0.71 15.37
C ARG A 268 0.08 1.56 16.33
N ILE A 269 1.40 1.62 16.14
CA ILE A 269 2.28 2.37 17.05
C ILE A 269 1.82 3.82 17.15
N ILE A 270 1.36 4.42 16.05
CA ILE A 270 0.94 5.84 16.00
C ILE A 270 -0.47 6.08 16.53
N SER A 271 -1.45 5.24 16.13
CA SER A 271 -2.87 5.47 16.41
C SER A 271 -3.37 4.82 17.70
N ASN A 272 -2.79 3.68 18.09
CA ASN A 272 -3.13 2.94 19.30
C ASN A 272 -1.86 2.39 20.00
N PRO A 273 -0.93 3.28 20.41
CA PRO A 273 0.29 2.86 21.10
C PRO A 273 0.00 2.19 22.45
N PRO A 274 0.72 1.13 22.84
CA PRO A 274 0.75 0.68 24.22
C PRO A 274 1.45 1.71 25.12
N GLU A 275 1.37 1.58 26.43
CA GLU A 275 2.10 2.46 27.36
C GLU A 275 3.60 2.19 27.36
N ARG A 276 3.99 0.93 27.17
CA ARG A 276 5.38 0.46 27.27
C ARG A 276 5.62 -0.65 26.25
N ALA A 277 6.55 -0.45 25.31
CA ALA A 277 6.88 -1.45 24.30
C ALA A 277 8.26 -1.25 23.69
N LEU A 278 8.83 -2.34 23.17
CA LEU A 278 10.00 -2.34 22.30
C LEU A 278 9.56 -2.77 20.90
N TRP A 279 9.73 -1.87 19.93
CA TRP A 279 9.30 -2.05 18.54
C TRP A 279 10.50 -2.39 17.65
N GLY A 280 10.57 -3.63 17.19
CA GLY A 280 11.63 -4.13 16.32
C GLY A 280 11.30 -3.93 14.85
N VAL A 281 12.18 -3.25 14.14
CA VAL A 281 12.13 -3.08 12.68
C VAL A 281 13.54 -3.30 12.13
N PRO A 282 13.90 -4.52 11.69
CA PRO A 282 15.28 -4.83 11.33
C PRO A 282 15.78 -4.04 10.11
N ASP A 283 14.92 -3.71 9.14
CA ASP A 283 15.29 -2.81 8.04
C ASP A 283 15.61 -1.40 8.57
N ASN A 284 16.86 -0.98 8.41
CA ASN A 284 17.36 0.26 8.99
C ASN A 284 16.78 1.54 8.39
N VAL A 285 16.36 1.53 7.12
CA VAL A 285 15.74 2.72 6.51
C VAL A 285 14.33 2.92 7.05
N SER A 286 13.51 1.87 7.09
CA SER A 286 12.15 1.90 7.63
C SER A 286 12.16 2.12 9.14
N GLY A 287 13.02 1.40 9.87
CA GLY A 287 13.20 1.53 11.31
C GLY A 287 13.64 2.93 11.72
N MET A 288 14.58 3.56 11.02
CA MET A 288 15.05 4.91 11.33
C MET A 288 13.98 6.00 11.12
N LYS A 289 13.06 5.81 10.17
CA LYS A 289 11.92 6.72 9.97
C LYS A 289 10.97 6.64 11.18
N LEU A 290 10.60 5.42 11.60
CA LEU A 290 9.73 5.19 12.75
C LEU A 290 10.39 5.64 14.05
N TYR A 291 11.66 5.33 14.27
CA TYR A 291 12.43 5.80 15.43
C TYR A 291 12.35 7.32 15.57
N LYS A 292 12.67 8.07 14.51
CA LYS A 292 12.63 9.54 14.54
C LYS A 292 11.23 10.10 14.78
N LEU A 293 10.20 9.48 14.20
CA LEU A 293 8.81 9.86 14.45
C LEU A 293 8.44 9.64 15.91
N VAL A 294 8.70 8.45 16.46
CA VAL A 294 8.42 8.11 17.87
C VAL A 294 9.13 9.06 18.83
N GLN A 295 10.40 9.38 18.59
CA GLN A 295 11.13 10.35 19.42
C GLN A 295 10.48 11.75 19.41
N GLN A 296 9.93 12.18 18.28
CA GLN A 296 9.18 13.43 18.22
C GLN A 296 7.85 13.34 18.98
N LEU A 297 7.09 12.26 18.80
CA LEU A 297 5.80 12.07 19.46
C LEU A 297 5.96 11.96 20.98
N LYS A 298 6.97 11.23 21.47
CA LYS A 298 7.30 11.16 22.90
C LYS A 298 7.59 12.53 23.51
N ARG A 299 8.18 13.45 22.73
CA ARG A 299 8.59 14.77 23.20
C ARG A 299 7.49 15.83 23.09
N TYR A 300 6.73 15.82 22.00
CA TYR A 300 5.80 16.89 21.67
C TYR A 300 4.33 16.45 21.67
N GLY A 301 4.09 15.14 21.75
CA GLY A 301 2.78 14.54 21.55
C GLY A 301 2.39 14.47 20.07
N LEU A 302 1.29 13.78 19.80
CA LEU A 302 0.64 13.80 18.50
C LEU A 302 -0.23 15.08 18.42
N PRO A 303 0.03 15.98 17.45
CA PRO A 303 -0.81 17.15 17.26
C PRO A 303 -2.21 16.76 16.80
N GLU A 304 -3.16 17.68 16.94
CA GLU A 304 -4.42 17.56 16.25
C GLU A 304 -4.19 17.67 14.74
N ARG A 305 -4.69 16.68 13.99
CA ARG A 305 -4.67 16.72 12.53
C ARG A 305 -5.74 17.71 12.05
N LYS A 306 -5.29 18.89 11.63
CA LYS A 306 -6.16 19.98 11.14
C LYS A 306 -6.38 19.97 9.63
N ALA A 307 -5.71 19.05 8.92
CA ALA A 307 -5.68 19.01 7.48
C ALA A 307 -5.66 17.58 6.96
N HIS A 308 -6.26 17.41 5.78
CA HIS A 308 -6.21 16.16 5.05
C HIS A 308 -4.82 15.88 4.52
N VAL A 309 -4.48 14.61 4.40
CA VAL A 309 -3.19 14.16 3.89
C VAL A 309 -3.41 13.50 2.54
N SER A 310 -2.57 13.86 1.59
CA SER A 310 -2.59 13.26 0.25
C SER A 310 -1.25 12.62 -0.02
N ILE A 311 -1.26 11.37 -0.45
CA ILE A 311 -0.06 10.57 -0.66
C ILE A 311 -0.07 10.09 -2.11
N SER A 312 1.02 10.30 -2.82
CA SER A 312 1.24 9.73 -4.15
C SER A 312 2.30 8.64 -4.04
N ARG A 313 1.95 7.42 -4.46
CA ARG A 313 2.82 6.25 -4.37
C ARG A 313 3.23 5.82 -5.77
N MET A 314 4.52 5.68 -5.98
CA MET A 314 5.05 5.15 -7.23
C MET A 314 4.84 3.64 -7.29
N SER A 315 4.02 3.15 -8.22
CA SER A 315 3.83 1.70 -8.44
C SER A 315 4.19 1.23 -9.84
N ALA A 316 4.26 2.13 -10.83
CA ALA A 316 4.71 1.80 -12.18
C ALA A 316 6.24 1.62 -12.24
N GLY A 317 6.76 1.09 -13.36
CA GLY A 317 8.18 1.14 -13.70
C GLY A 317 9.12 0.13 -13.04
N GLY A 318 8.65 -0.73 -12.14
CA GLY A 318 9.51 -1.67 -11.43
C GLY A 318 9.14 -1.84 -9.96
N GLY A 319 8.38 -0.89 -9.40
CA GLY A 319 7.71 -1.04 -8.10
C GLY A 319 8.66 -1.15 -6.90
N ASP A 320 9.92 -0.73 -7.05
CA ASP A 320 10.96 -0.75 -6.03
C ASP A 320 11.07 -2.14 -5.37
N GLN A 321 10.80 -2.26 -4.06
CA GLN A 321 10.78 -3.54 -3.35
C GLN A 321 9.69 -4.49 -3.88
N TYR A 322 8.54 -3.99 -4.33
CA TYR A 322 7.39 -4.81 -4.76
C TYR A 322 7.61 -5.51 -6.11
N GLY A 323 8.50 -4.99 -6.97
CA GLY A 323 8.87 -5.64 -8.23
C GLY A 323 10.33 -6.08 -8.26
N SER A 324 10.95 -6.17 -7.08
CA SER A 324 12.31 -6.68 -6.91
C SER A 324 12.39 -8.19 -7.14
N PHE A 325 13.57 -8.65 -7.52
CA PHE A 325 13.95 -10.04 -7.29
C PHE A 325 14.40 -10.19 -5.83
N ASN A 326 13.93 -11.22 -5.14
CA ASN A 326 14.40 -11.57 -3.81
C ASN A 326 14.43 -13.07 -3.61
N ALA A 327 15.47 -13.55 -2.93
CA ALA A 327 15.69 -14.96 -2.59
C ALA A 327 16.74 -15.07 -1.47
N PRO A 328 16.68 -16.11 -0.63
CA PRO A 328 17.83 -16.49 0.20
C PRO A 328 18.98 -17.00 -0.67
N ALA A 329 20.22 -16.77 -0.24
CA ALA A 329 21.39 -17.45 -0.79
C ALA A 329 21.28 -18.97 -0.55
N ILE A 330 21.61 -19.77 -1.57
CA ILE A 330 21.46 -21.24 -1.52
C ILE A 330 22.56 -21.88 -0.66
N GLU A 331 23.78 -21.39 -0.81
CA GLU A 331 24.97 -21.81 -0.08
C GLU A 331 25.92 -20.61 0.05
N ASP A 332 27.06 -20.82 0.71
CA ASP A 332 28.14 -19.84 0.77
C ASP A 332 28.70 -19.58 -0.64
N GLY A 333 28.83 -18.31 -1.02
CA GLY A 333 29.31 -17.98 -2.36
C GLY A 333 29.37 -16.49 -2.64
N ILE A 334 29.51 -16.15 -3.91
CA ILE A 334 29.61 -14.76 -4.38
C ILE A 334 28.37 -14.44 -5.21
N ILE A 335 27.63 -13.43 -4.79
CA ILE A 335 26.57 -12.82 -5.59
C ILE A 335 27.15 -11.69 -6.42
N LYS A 336 26.82 -11.66 -7.72
CA LYS A 336 27.35 -10.72 -8.70
C LYS A 336 26.21 -10.03 -9.44
N VAL A 337 26.38 -8.74 -9.70
CA VAL A 337 25.55 -7.97 -10.64
C VAL A 337 26.38 -7.73 -11.89
N LEU A 338 25.93 -8.30 -13.00
CA LEU A 338 26.48 -7.98 -14.31
C LEU A 338 25.51 -7.09 -15.05
N VAL A 339 25.98 -5.96 -15.56
CA VAL A 339 25.21 -5.10 -16.46
C VAL A 339 25.96 -5.02 -17.77
N ASP A 340 25.31 -5.45 -18.85
CA ASP A 340 25.88 -5.49 -20.21
C ASP A 340 27.18 -6.31 -20.31
N GLY A 341 27.21 -7.44 -19.60
CA GLY A 341 28.35 -8.36 -19.57
C GLY A 341 29.53 -7.87 -18.73
N GLN A 342 29.46 -6.67 -18.14
CA GLN A 342 30.46 -6.18 -17.19
C GLN A 342 30.00 -6.46 -15.77
N GLU A 343 30.86 -7.06 -14.95
CA GLU A 343 30.65 -7.15 -13.51
C GLU A 343 30.70 -5.72 -12.92
N LYS A 344 29.57 -5.26 -12.41
CA LYS A 344 29.43 -3.94 -11.77
C LYS A 344 29.65 -4.04 -10.27
N HIS A 345 29.20 -5.14 -9.68
CA HIS A 345 29.35 -5.38 -8.25
C HIS A 345 29.41 -6.88 -7.97
N ALA A 346 30.21 -7.24 -6.97
CA ALA A 346 30.27 -8.59 -6.43
C ALA A 346 30.46 -8.51 -4.92
N ARG A 347 29.77 -9.38 -4.19
CA ARG A 347 29.96 -9.52 -2.74
C ARG A 347 29.77 -10.96 -2.30
N PHE A 348 30.45 -11.32 -1.22
CA PHE A 348 30.24 -12.62 -0.58
C PHE A 348 28.91 -12.63 0.18
N VAL A 349 28.23 -13.77 0.16
CA VAL A 349 27.01 -14.07 0.92
C VAL A 349 27.16 -15.47 1.52
N LYS A 350 26.65 -15.66 2.74
CA LYS A 350 26.55 -16.97 3.39
C LYS A 350 25.25 -17.66 3.00
N ALA A 351 25.19 -18.97 3.19
CA ALA A 351 23.96 -19.74 3.07
C ALA A 351 22.81 -19.08 3.85
N SER A 352 21.66 -18.98 3.21
CA SER A 352 20.45 -18.33 3.73
C SER A 352 20.53 -16.82 3.94
N ASP A 353 21.62 -16.13 3.60
CA ASP A 353 21.63 -14.66 3.61
C ASP A 353 20.54 -14.14 2.66
N PRO A 354 19.66 -13.23 3.11
CA PRO A 354 18.62 -12.66 2.25
C PRO A 354 19.22 -11.74 1.18
N ILE A 355 18.80 -11.93 -0.07
CA ILE A 355 19.21 -11.14 -1.24
C ILE A 355 18.01 -10.42 -1.83
N LEU A 356 18.20 -9.16 -2.20
CA LEU A 356 17.21 -8.29 -2.84
C LEU A 356 17.87 -7.51 -3.98
N PHE A 357 17.34 -7.64 -5.18
CA PHE A 357 17.75 -6.84 -6.34
C PHE A 357 16.57 -6.03 -6.88
N MET A 358 16.67 -4.71 -6.77
CA MET A 358 15.63 -3.77 -7.21
C MET A 358 16.14 -2.87 -8.35
N SER A 359 15.22 -2.41 -9.17
CA SER A 359 15.45 -1.38 -10.18
C SER A 359 14.12 -0.73 -10.51
N ASN A 360 14.21 0.44 -11.12
CA ASN A 360 13.04 1.16 -11.59
C ASN A 360 13.33 1.79 -12.94
N ASP A 361 12.30 1.96 -13.75
CA ASP A 361 12.40 2.59 -15.07
C ASP A 361 12.44 4.11 -14.86
N ARG A 362 13.50 4.76 -15.35
CA ARG A 362 13.65 6.21 -15.32
C ARG A 362 12.45 6.94 -15.93
N ASP A 363 11.92 6.40 -17.02
CA ASP A 363 10.74 6.94 -17.70
C ASP A 363 9.49 6.91 -16.81
N ALA A 364 9.33 5.85 -16.02
CA ALA A 364 8.21 5.72 -15.09
C ALA A 364 8.37 6.65 -13.88
N ILE A 365 9.61 6.84 -13.39
CA ILE A 365 9.88 7.86 -12.37
C ILE A 365 9.50 9.25 -12.90
N LYS A 366 9.90 9.56 -14.14
CA LYS A 366 9.56 10.84 -14.79
C LYS A 366 8.05 11.01 -14.96
N ASP A 367 7.36 9.96 -15.38
CA ASP A 367 5.90 9.95 -15.50
C ASP A 367 5.21 10.20 -14.15
N TRP A 368 5.65 9.49 -13.11
CA TRP A 368 5.13 9.67 -11.75
C TRP A 368 5.37 11.09 -11.22
N VAL A 369 6.57 11.65 -11.36
CA VAL A 369 6.85 13.03 -10.92
C VAL A 369 6.00 14.04 -11.72
N LYS A 370 5.77 13.81 -13.02
CA LYS A 370 4.85 14.63 -13.82
C LYS A 370 3.42 14.54 -13.32
N GLN A 371 2.95 13.34 -12.97
CA GLN A 371 1.63 13.14 -12.36
C GLN A 371 1.53 13.88 -11.02
N VAL A 372 2.52 13.75 -10.14
CA VAL A 372 2.58 14.47 -8.86
C VAL A 372 2.47 15.98 -9.07
N PHE A 373 3.23 16.53 -10.02
CA PHE A 373 3.20 17.96 -10.30
C PHE A 373 1.85 18.40 -10.87
N ARG A 374 1.29 17.64 -11.80
CA ARG A 374 -0.04 17.90 -12.36
C ARG A 374 -1.11 17.88 -11.28
N ASP A 375 -1.16 16.81 -10.48
CA ASP A 375 -2.15 16.63 -9.42
C ASP A 375 -2.03 17.78 -8.41
N ALA A 376 -0.80 18.12 -7.98
CA ALA A 376 -0.56 19.24 -7.06
C ALA A 376 -0.98 20.60 -7.64
N SER A 377 -0.72 20.86 -8.93
CA SER A 377 -1.15 22.10 -9.59
C SER A 377 -2.67 22.21 -9.69
N LEU A 378 -3.36 21.12 -10.06
CA LEU A 378 -4.82 21.08 -10.16
C LEU A 378 -5.49 21.27 -8.79
N SER A 379 -4.97 20.60 -7.77
CA SER A 379 -5.52 20.64 -6.41
C SER A 379 -4.92 21.76 -5.55
N LYS A 380 -4.05 22.61 -6.11
CA LYS A 380 -3.33 23.69 -5.40
C LYS A 380 -2.60 23.22 -4.13
N LYS A 381 -1.94 22.06 -4.21
CA LYS A 381 -1.17 21.44 -3.11
C LYS A 381 0.32 21.76 -3.23
N GLU A 382 0.99 21.82 -2.08
CA GLU A 382 2.44 21.84 -1.95
C GLU A 382 2.98 20.41 -1.91
N VAL A 383 4.11 20.16 -2.58
CA VAL A 383 4.68 18.82 -2.71
C VAL A 383 5.87 18.63 -1.77
N TYR A 384 5.91 17.53 -1.03
CA TYR A 384 6.98 17.22 -0.08
C TYR A 384 7.62 15.88 -0.41
N PHE A 385 8.76 15.87 -1.11
CA PHE A 385 9.50 14.64 -1.45
C PHE A 385 10.44 14.21 -0.31
N GLY A 386 10.42 12.92 0.04
CA GLY A 386 11.38 12.28 0.93
C GLY A 386 12.40 11.48 0.13
N LEU A 387 13.61 12.02 -0.07
CA LEU A 387 14.68 11.38 -0.84
C LEU A 387 16.00 11.42 -0.08
N LYS A 388 16.76 10.32 -0.12
CA LYS A 388 18.07 10.15 0.54
C LYS A 388 19.23 10.27 -0.46
N ARG A 389 19.17 11.28 -1.34
CA ARG A 389 20.15 11.52 -2.42
C ARG A 389 21.61 11.68 -1.98
N GLU A 390 21.84 12.00 -0.71
CA GLU A 390 23.18 12.19 -0.15
C GLU A 390 23.93 10.86 0.06
N PHE A 391 23.21 9.74 0.07
CA PHE A 391 23.76 8.43 0.49
C PHE A 391 23.40 7.29 -0.46
N VAL A 392 22.40 7.46 -1.33
CA VAL A 392 21.88 6.38 -2.18
C VAL A 392 21.71 6.88 -3.62
N ASP A 393 22.53 6.37 -4.53
CA ASP A 393 22.48 6.74 -5.97
C ASP A 393 21.12 6.39 -6.60
N TYR A 394 20.46 5.35 -6.08
CA TYR A 394 19.09 5.01 -6.44
C TYR A 394 18.11 6.18 -6.29
N ASP A 395 18.29 7.02 -5.26
CA ASP A 395 17.42 8.19 -5.00
C ASP A 395 17.85 9.44 -5.80
N GLU A 396 19.08 9.49 -6.32
CA GLU A 396 19.60 10.63 -7.08
C GLU A 396 18.84 10.79 -8.42
N VAL A 397 18.41 9.69 -9.05
CA VAL A 397 17.65 9.76 -10.30
C VAL A 397 16.36 10.56 -10.13
N TYR A 398 15.65 10.42 -9.00
CA TYR A 398 14.42 11.15 -8.70
C TYR A 398 14.69 12.65 -8.62
N SER A 399 15.78 13.04 -7.95
CA SER A 399 16.21 14.43 -7.86
C SER A 399 16.56 15.01 -9.24
N SER A 400 17.27 14.24 -10.06
CA SER A 400 17.64 14.64 -11.43
C SER A 400 16.41 14.84 -12.33
N ILE A 401 15.41 13.97 -12.20
CA ILE A 401 14.15 14.03 -12.94
C ILE A 401 13.30 15.22 -12.52
N ILE A 402 13.21 15.52 -11.22
CA ILE A 402 12.53 16.72 -10.73
C ILE A 402 13.15 17.98 -11.38
N LEU A 403 14.48 18.05 -11.45
CA LEU A 403 15.18 19.17 -12.11
C LEU A 403 14.94 19.20 -13.62
N GLU A 404 14.92 18.06 -14.28
CA GLU A 404 14.60 17.95 -15.71
C GLU A 404 13.18 18.47 -16.00
N ILE A 405 12.18 17.98 -15.27
CA ILE A 405 10.77 18.40 -15.42
C ILE A 405 10.61 19.90 -15.16
N ARG A 406 11.31 20.46 -14.18
CA ARG A 406 11.30 21.92 -13.94
C ARG A 406 11.81 22.71 -15.13
N LYS A 407 12.87 22.23 -15.80
CA LYS A 407 13.40 22.87 -17.01
C LYS A 407 12.41 22.75 -18.17
N GLU A 408 11.78 21.58 -18.34
CA GLU A 408 10.72 21.38 -19.34
C GLU A 408 9.55 22.33 -19.13
N LEU A 409 9.06 22.45 -17.88
CA LEU A 409 7.97 23.36 -17.53
C LEU A 409 8.35 24.83 -17.75
N ALA A 410 9.56 25.23 -17.35
CA ALA A 410 10.07 26.58 -17.59
C ALA A 410 10.18 26.92 -19.08
N ALA A 411 10.55 25.96 -19.93
CA ALA A 411 10.58 26.14 -21.39
C ALA A 411 9.19 26.33 -21.99
N LEU A 412 8.13 25.90 -21.30
CA LEU A 412 6.72 26.07 -21.66
C LEU A 412 6.06 27.27 -20.95
N ASP A 413 6.84 28.13 -20.29
CA ASP A 413 6.34 29.24 -19.46
C ASP A 413 5.27 28.81 -18.43
N THR A 414 5.41 27.57 -17.94
CA THR A 414 4.48 26.96 -16.98
C THR A 414 5.18 26.86 -15.63
N PRO A 415 4.69 27.52 -14.56
CA PRO A 415 5.31 27.40 -13.26
C PRO A 415 5.07 25.99 -12.68
N PRO A 416 6.10 25.32 -12.13
CA PRO A 416 5.89 24.10 -11.36
C PRO A 416 5.15 24.43 -10.04
N PRO A 417 4.47 23.45 -9.43
CA PRO A 417 3.91 23.64 -8.10
C PRO A 417 5.02 23.89 -7.06
N SER A 418 4.67 24.50 -5.94
CA SER A 418 5.58 24.61 -4.79
C SER A 418 5.98 23.21 -4.32
N PHE A 419 7.28 22.96 -4.18
CA PHE A 419 7.76 21.68 -3.67
C PHE A 419 9.01 21.82 -2.79
N MET A 420 9.23 20.82 -1.95
CA MET A 420 10.39 20.69 -1.07
C MET A 420 10.95 19.27 -1.16
N ILE A 421 12.28 19.15 -1.17
CA ILE A 421 12.97 17.86 -1.04
C ILE A 421 13.60 17.81 0.35
N MET A 422 13.36 16.72 1.07
CA MET A 422 13.89 16.49 2.41
C MET A 422 14.24 15.02 2.63
N ARG A 423 14.87 14.70 3.77
CA ARG A 423 15.14 13.32 4.13
C ARG A 423 13.83 12.54 4.37
N PRO A 424 13.75 11.24 4.02
CA PRO A 424 12.53 10.44 4.21
C PRO A 424 11.96 10.48 5.63
N SER A 425 12.82 10.42 6.66
CA SER A 425 12.37 10.53 8.05
C SER A 425 11.75 11.88 8.39
N ARG A 426 12.23 12.96 7.75
CA ARG A 426 11.67 14.31 7.94
C ARG A 426 10.34 14.47 7.21
N GLN A 427 10.17 13.82 6.05
CA GLN A 427 8.91 13.79 5.32
C GLN A 427 7.82 13.12 6.17
N LEU A 428 8.09 11.93 6.71
CA LEU A 428 7.15 11.25 7.61
C LEU A 428 6.82 12.10 8.84
N SER A 429 7.84 12.62 9.52
CA SER A 429 7.65 13.55 10.64
C SER A 429 6.80 14.77 10.27
N LYS A 430 7.03 15.38 9.10
CA LYS A 430 6.26 16.53 8.62
C LYS A 430 4.80 16.15 8.37
N MET A 431 4.57 15.00 7.73
CA MET A 431 3.24 14.47 7.45
C MET A 431 2.40 14.23 8.70
N ILE A 432 3.03 13.73 9.78
CA ILE A 432 2.30 13.34 11.00
C ILE A 432 2.27 14.47 12.04
N CYS A 433 3.40 15.12 12.28
CA CYS A 433 3.56 16.08 13.38
C CYS A 433 3.28 17.54 12.98
N ASP A 434 3.24 17.87 11.70
CA ASP A 434 3.01 19.24 11.23
C ASP A 434 2.50 19.26 9.76
N PRO A 435 1.39 18.57 9.45
CA PRO A 435 0.88 18.54 8.09
C PRO A 435 0.44 19.95 7.68
N PRO A 436 0.93 20.48 6.55
CA PRO A 436 0.41 21.72 5.99
C PRO A 436 -1.03 21.47 5.51
N ARG A 437 -1.80 22.56 5.37
CA ARG A 437 -3.20 22.48 4.97
C ARG A 437 -3.41 21.75 3.64
N TRP A 438 -2.47 21.89 2.71
CA TRP A 438 -2.56 21.38 1.35
C TRP A 438 -1.30 20.62 0.96
N GLY A 439 -0.98 19.54 1.69
CA GLY A 439 0.22 18.74 1.43
C GLY A 439 -0.03 17.52 0.53
N LEU A 440 0.80 17.35 -0.50
CA LEU A 440 0.96 16.11 -1.25
C LEU A 440 2.33 15.51 -0.93
N TYR A 441 2.34 14.24 -0.51
CA TYR A 441 3.54 13.52 -0.09
C TYR A 441 3.85 12.38 -1.08
N PRO A 442 4.76 12.59 -2.03
CA PRO A 442 5.20 11.55 -2.94
C PRO A 442 6.16 10.59 -2.23
N ALA A 443 5.93 9.29 -2.33
CA ALA A 443 6.77 8.26 -1.74
C ALA A 443 6.99 7.09 -2.71
N GLN A 444 8.14 6.41 -2.54
CA GLN A 444 8.38 5.09 -3.12
C GLN A 444 7.34 4.09 -2.63
N ASN A 445 7.21 2.95 -3.30
CA ASN A 445 6.04 2.07 -3.12
C ASN A 445 5.87 1.59 -1.67
N LEU A 446 6.93 1.05 -1.04
CA LEU A 446 6.88 0.54 0.33
C LEU A 446 6.60 1.65 1.36
N ASP A 447 7.30 2.77 1.23
CA ASP A 447 7.12 3.93 2.11
C ASP A 447 5.73 4.52 1.99
N GLY A 448 5.24 4.64 0.76
CA GLY A 448 3.89 5.10 0.48
C GLY A 448 2.83 4.19 1.09
N ASP A 449 3.05 2.87 1.12
CA ASP A 449 2.15 1.91 1.78
C ASP A 449 2.10 2.17 3.29
N ILE A 450 3.26 2.20 3.95
CA ILE A 450 3.39 2.51 5.39
C ILE A 450 2.75 3.86 5.72
N PHE A 451 3.05 4.90 4.94
CA PHE A 451 2.56 6.26 5.20
C PHE A 451 1.04 6.35 5.06
N SER A 452 0.49 5.64 4.08
CA SER A 452 -0.95 5.63 3.86
C SER A 452 -1.72 4.92 4.96
N ASP A 453 -1.18 3.85 5.52
CA ASP A 453 -1.81 3.14 6.63
C ASP A 453 -1.75 3.94 7.94
N ILE A 454 -0.63 4.63 8.20
CA ILE A 454 -0.55 5.59 9.32
C ILE A 454 -1.59 6.71 9.14
N SER A 455 -1.65 7.30 7.95
CA SER A 455 -2.56 8.41 7.66
C SER A 455 -4.03 7.99 7.80
N ALA A 456 -4.40 6.81 7.31
CA ALA A 456 -5.74 6.30 7.43
C ALA A 456 -6.12 5.97 8.89
N ALA A 457 -5.21 5.35 9.65
CA ALA A 457 -5.44 5.07 11.06
C ALA A 457 -5.64 6.35 11.91
N LEU A 458 -4.91 7.42 11.60
CA LEU A 458 -5.11 8.73 12.22
C LEU A 458 -6.44 9.41 11.81
N GLY A 459 -6.94 9.08 10.61
CA GLY A 459 -8.22 9.56 10.07
C GLY A 459 -9.45 8.88 10.66
N GLY A 460 -9.28 7.94 11.60
CA GLY A 460 -10.36 7.26 12.30
C GLY A 460 -10.67 5.87 11.76
N SER A 461 -10.59 5.61 10.45
CA SER A 461 -10.81 4.29 9.85
C SER A 461 -10.15 4.20 8.46
N LEU A 462 -9.77 2.99 8.03
CA LEU A 462 -9.28 2.77 6.65
C LEU A 462 -10.34 3.08 5.59
N ALA A 463 -11.62 2.91 5.93
CA ALA A 463 -12.75 3.18 5.04
C ALA A 463 -13.01 4.69 4.82
N THR A 464 -12.23 5.58 5.45
CA THR A 464 -12.34 7.03 5.25
C THR A 464 -11.32 7.59 4.27
N ALA A 465 -10.68 6.74 3.46
CA ALA A 465 -9.76 7.15 2.41
C ALA A 465 -10.27 6.77 1.00
N SER A 466 -10.00 7.64 0.04
CA SER A 466 -10.14 7.41 -1.39
C SER A 466 -8.81 6.91 -1.97
N SER A 467 -8.85 5.98 -2.92
CA SER A 467 -7.67 5.47 -3.63
C SER A 467 -7.93 5.41 -5.12
N VAL A 468 -7.03 5.99 -5.92
CA VAL A 468 -7.09 5.98 -7.37
C VAL A 468 -5.73 5.57 -7.95
N ILE A 469 -5.75 4.72 -8.97
CA ILE A 469 -4.60 4.39 -9.79
C ILE A 469 -4.74 5.12 -11.11
N LYS A 470 -3.76 5.96 -11.45
CA LYS A 470 -3.76 6.74 -12.70
C LYS A 470 -2.60 6.27 -13.58
N SER A 471 -2.93 5.84 -14.78
CA SER A 471 -1.97 5.36 -15.78
C SER A 471 -1.59 6.49 -16.74
N LYS A 472 -0.40 6.36 -17.34
CA LYS A 472 0.12 7.34 -18.31
C LYS A 472 -0.80 7.53 -19.52
N ASP A 473 -1.46 6.47 -19.96
CA ASP A 473 -2.40 6.46 -21.08
C ASP A 473 -3.79 7.05 -20.74
N GLY A 474 -3.99 7.47 -19.49
CA GLY A 474 -5.27 7.98 -19.00
C GLY A 474 -6.17 6.91 -18.38
N THR A 475 -5.79 5.63 -18.37
CA THR A 475 -6.56 4.60 -17.66
C THR A 475 -6.62 4.90 -16.18
N MET A 476 -7.82 4.97 -15.61
CA MET A 476 -8.06 5.22 -14.18
C MET A 476 -8.80 4.07 -13.54
N LEU A 477 -8.29 3.61 -12.39
CA LEU A 477 -8.92 2.58 -11.58
C LEU A 477 -9.16 3.14 -10.18
N TYR A 478 -10.42 3.21 -9.78
CA TYR A 478 -10.83 3.64 -8.45
C TYR A 478 -11.03 2.41 -7.57
N GLU A 479 -10.43 2.40 -6.39
CA GLU A 479 -10.51 1.28 -5.46
C GLU A 479 -10.74 1.77 -4.03
N ALA A 480 -11.41 0.95 -3.22
CA ALA A 480 -11.53 1.21 -1.81
C ALA A 480 -10.32 0.62 -1.05
N PRO A 481 -9.64 1.38 -0.17
CA PRO A 481 -8.45 0.93 0.53
C PRO A 481 -8.79 0.10 1.79
N HIS A 482 -9.62 -0.93 1.64
CA HIS A 482 -9.98 -1.88 2.71
C HIS A 482 -9.80 -3.34 2.28
N GLY A 483 -9.84 -4.25 3.25
CA GLY A 483 -9.90 -5.69 3.01
C GLY A 483 -11.29 -6.18 2.62
N THR A 484 -11.47 -7.49 2.54
CA THR A 484 -12.74 -8.17 2.20
C THR A 484 -13.71 -8.28 3.38
N ALA A 485 -13.21 -8.03 4.61
CA ALA A 485 -13.94 -8.10 5.88
C ALA A 485 -14.52 -9.50 6.19
N HIS A 486 -13.66 -10.53 6.13
CA HIS A 486 -13.98 -11.94 6.37
C HIS A 486 -14.81 -12.19 7.64
N ASP A 487 -14.43 -11.62 8.78
CA ASP A 487 -15.15 -11.84 10.04
C ASP A 487 -16.61 -11.36 9.98
N LEU A 488 -16.86 -10.25 9.27
CA LEU A 488 -18.21 -9.72 9.06
C LEU A 488 -18.98 -10.60 8.06
N PHE A 489 -18.29 -11.18 7.08
CA PHE A 489 -18.88 -12.13 6.15
C PHE A 489 -19.31 -13.43 6.85
N LEU A 490 -18.49 -13.98 7.74
CA LEU A 490 -18.87 -15.16 8.53
C LEU A 490 -20.11 -14.87 9.37
N ARG A 491 -20.18 -13.71 10.03
CA ARG A 491 -21.37 -13.29 10.79
C ARG A 491 -22.60 -13.09 9.92
N TYR A 492 -22.43 -12.51 8.74
CA TYR A 492 -23.51 -12.38 7.75
C TYR A 492 -24.07 -13.76 7.37
N LEU A 493 -23.20 -14.75 7.10
CA LEU A 493 -23.62 -16.12 6.80
C LEU A 493 -24.29 -16.81 7.99
N GLU A 494 -23.70 -16.72 9.19
CA GLU A 494 -24.25 -17.32 10.43
C GLU A 494 -25.66 -16.81 10.78
N THR A 495 -25.97 -15.58 10.36
CA THR A 495 -27.23 -14.91 10.68
C THR A 495 -28.24 -14.94 9.53
N ASP A 496 -27.95 -15.71 8.47
CA ASP A 496 -28.74 -15.76 7.23
C ASP A 496 -28.98 -14.35 6.64
N GLY A 497 -27.95 -13.52 6.69
CA GLY A 497 -27.95 -12.16 6.16
C GLY A 497 -28.61 -11.09 7.04
N LYS A 498 -29.02 -11.42 8.26
CA LYS A 498 -29.63 -10.44 9.20
C LYS A 498 -28.63 -9.44 9.76
N GLU A 499 -27.37 -9.84 9.94
CA GLU A 499 -26.29 -8.94 10.36
C GLU A 499 -25.44 -8.53 9.16
N ALA A 500 -25.85 -7.47 8.47
CA ALA A 500 -25.14 -6.92 7.31
C ALA A 500 -24.23 -5.75 7.72
N ASN A 501 -23.18 -6.02 8.50
CA ASN A 501 -22.27 -4.97 8.96
C ASN A 501 -21.13 -4.74 7.96
N PHE A 502 -21.03 -3.53 7.39
CA PHE A 502 -19.91 -3.12 6.54
C PHE A 502 -19.86 -1.61 6.39
N ASN A 503 -18.66 -1.02 6.35
CA ASN A 503 -18.50 0.41 6.04
C ASN A 503 -18.31 0.64 4.54
N SER A 504 -19.39 1.04 3.88
CA SER A 504 -19.43 1.28 2.43
C SER A 504 -18.86 2.62 1.96
N SER A 505 -18.36 3.47 2.87
CA SER A 505 -17.95 4.85 2.57
C SER A 505 -16.93 4.93 1.42
N ALA A 506 -15.85 4.17 1.50
CA ALA A 506 -14.80 4.18 0.48
C ALA A 506 -15.29 3.63 -0.88
N LEU A 507 -16.16 2.62 -0.89
CA LEU A 507 -16.72 2.08 -2.14
C LEU A 507 -17.68 3.06 -2.81
N ILE A 508 -18.58 3.70 -2.04
CA ILE A 508 -19.47 4.76 -2.54
C ILE A 508 -18.63 5.90 -3.14
N PHE A 509 -17.58 6.31 -2.44
CA PHE A 509 -16.70 7.39 -2.91
C PHE A 509 -15.89 6.99 -4.15
N ALA A 510 -15.44 5.73 -4.25
CA ALA A 510 -14.77 5.19 -5.43
C ALA A 510 -15.70 5.17 -6.66
N VAL A 511 -16.96 4.74 -6.48
CA VAL A 511 -18.00 4.79 -7.53
C VAL A 511 -18.27 6.24 -7.93
N GLY A 512 -18.49 7.14 -6.97
CA GLY A 512 -18.70 8.56 -7.24
C GLY A 512 -17.56 9.18 -8.06
N ASN A 513 -16.29 8.92 -7.70
CA ASN A 513 -15.16 9.43 -8.45
C ASN A 513 -15.04 8.82 -9.86
N ALA A 514 -15.37 7.54 -10.04
CA ALA A 514 -15.38 6.91 -11.36
C ALA A 514 -16.46 7.50 -12.28
N LEU A 515 -17.65 7.76 -11.73
CA LEU A 515 -18.74 8.40 -12.47
C LEU A 515 -18.43 9.86 -12.83
N GLU A 516 -17.80 10.62 -11.92
CA GLU A 516 -17.36 11.99 -12.20
C GLU A 516 -16.31 12.03 -13.32
N GLU A 517 -15.36 11.09 -13.32
CA GLU A 517 -14.34 10.98 -14.37
C GLU A 517 -14.95 10.59 -15.72
N LEU A 518 -15.89 9.64 -15.74
CA LEU A 518 -16.65 9.31 -16.96
C LEU A 518 -17.43 10.54 -17.46
N GLY A 519 -18.13 11.23 -16.57
CA GLY A 519 -18.88 12.44 -16.90
C GLY A 519 -17.98 13.52 -17.48
N SER A 520 -16.80 13.72 -16.90
CA SER A 520 -15.80 14.66 -17.41
C SER A 520 -15.27 14.27 -18.79
N ARG A 521 -15.02 12.98 -19.04
CA ARG A 521 -14.56 12.49 -20.36
C ARG A 521 -15.62 12.56 -21.45
N GLU A 522 -16.89 12.62 -21.07
CA GLU A 522 -18.05 12.72 -21.96
C GLU A 522 -18.58 14.14 -22.09
N ASN A 523 -18.13 15.08 -21.25
CA ASN A 523 -18.78 16.39 -21.02
C ASN A 523 -20.26 16.23 -20.63
N ASN A 524 -20.56 15.23 -19.80
CA ASN A 524 -21.89 14.89 -19.32
C ASN A 524 -22.14 15.54 -17.95
N GLU A 525 -22.59 16.80 -17.96
CA GLU A 525 -22.85 17.60 -16.75
C GLU A 525 -23.85 16.94 -15.78
N ALA A 526 -24.84 16.19 -16.30
CA ALA A 526 -25.80 15.49 -15.45
C ALA A 526 -25.15 14.36 -14.64
N LEU A 527 -24.23 13.63 -15.26
CA LEU A 527 -23.46 12.59 -14.57
C LEU A 527 -22.48 13.20 -13.55
N ILE A 528 -21.82 14.30 -13.90
CA ILE A 528 -20.93 15.04 -13.00
C ILE A 528 -21.70 15.55 -11.77
N ASP A 529 -22.86 16.18 -11.95
CA ASP A 529 -23.71 16.65 -10.84
C ASP A 529 -24.15 15.49 -9.94
N TYR A 530 -24.60 14.38 -10.54
CA TYR A 530 -25.00 13.19 -9.79
C TYR A 530 -23.84 12.61 -8.97
N ALA A 531 -22.67 12.46 -9.58
CA ALA A 531 -21.47 11.94 -8.92
C ALA A 531 -21.02 12.83 -7.75
N CYS A 532 -21.05 14.15 -7.93
CA CYS A 532 -20.76 15.12 -6.87
C CYS A 532 -21.78 15.01 -5.73
N ARG A 533 -23.08 14.95 -6.04
CA ARG A 533 -24.15 14.79 -5.05
C ARG A 533 -24.01 13.50 -4.26
N LEU A 534 -23.67 12.39 -4.89
CA LEU A 534 -23.44 11.10 -4.20
C LEU A 534 -22.34 11.22 -3.14
N LYS A 535 -21.22 11.85 -3.49
CA LYS A 535 -20.12 12.09 -2.55
C LYS A 535 -20.52 13.05 -1.43
N THR A 536 -21.24 14.12 -1.76
CA THR A 536 -21.77 15.07 -0.75
C THR A 536 -22.77 14.41 0.18
N ALA A 537 -23.67 13.57 -0.34
CA ALA A 537 -24.67 12.84 0.43
C ALA A 537 -24.01 11.87 1.43
N LEU A 538 -22.94 11.18 1.03
CA LEU A 538 -22.12 10.38 1.94
C LEU A 538 -21.53 11.22 3.08
N ILE A 539 -20.90 12.35 2.74
CA ILE A 539 -20.27 13.25 3.73
C ILE A 539 -21.32 13.85 4.67
N GLU A 540 -22.50 14.20 4.16
CA GLU A 540 -23.63 14.73 4.93
C GLU A 540 -24.24 13.67 5.85
N THR A 541 -24.41 12.43 5.39
CA THR A 541 -24.92 11.31 6.20
C THR A 541 -24.08 11.11 7.46
N VAL A 542 -22.75 11.07 7.31
CA VAL A 542 -21.83 10.97 8.46
C VAL A 542 -21.86 12.25 9.29
N ALA A 543 -21.92 13.43 8.66
CA ALA A 543 -22.03 14.71 9.37
C ALA A 543 -23.27 14.83 10.27
N GLN A 544 -24.39 14.22 9.86
CA GLN A 544 -25.64 14.11 10.61
C GLN A 544 -25.58 13.09 11.75
N GLY A 545 -24.48 12.33 11.88
CA GLY A 545 -24.30 11.34 12.94
C GLY A 545 -24.77 9.93 12.57
N THR A 546 -25.25 9.67 11.36
CA THR A 546 -25.56 8.31 10.91
C THR A 546 -24.27 7.60 10.51
N ILE A 547 -23.90 6.55 11.25
CA ILE A 547 -22.58 5.93 11.18
C ILE A 547 -22.63 4.40 11.18
N THR A 548 -21.60 3.76 10.65
CA THR A 548 -21.37 2.32 10.72
C THR A 548 -20.56 1.94 11.96
N GLY A 549 -20.52 0.66 12.29
CA GLY A 549 -19.90 0.15 13.53
C GLY A 549 -18.45 0.57 13.75
N ASP A 550 -17.65 0.66 12.69
CA ASP A 550 -16.25 1.07 12.76
C ASP A 550 -16.06 2.59 12.98
N LEU A 551 -17.08 3.41 12.72
CA LEU A 551 -17.06 4.86 12.96
C LEU A 551 -17.64 5.24 14.33
N LYS A 552 -18.22 4.28 15.05
CA LYS A 552 -18.83 4.52 16.37
C LYS A 552 -17.83 5.10 17.36
N GLY A 553 -18.23 6.16 18.04
CA GLY A 553 -17.45 6.90 19.01
C GLY A 553 -16.43 7.87 18.41
N LYS A 554 -16.36 7.96 17.07
CA LYS A 554 -15.35 8.75 16.36
C LYS A 554 -15.88 10.09 15.86
N THR A 555 -17.16 10.38 16.00
CA THR A 555 -17.70 11.70 15.63
C THR A 555 -17.39 12.77 16.70
N ALA A 556 -17.67 14.03 16.36
CA ALA A 556 -17.48 15.17 17.23
C ALA A 556 -18.44 15.14 18.44
N ASP A 557 -19.61 14.52 18.27
CA ASP A 557 -20.61 14.29 19.31
C ASP A 557 -21.07 12.81 19.30
N PRO A 558 -20.31 11.92 19.96
CA PRO A 558 -20.65 10.50 20.02
C PRO A 558 -22.02 10.20 20.63
N SER A 559 -22.61 11.13 21.38
CA SER A 559 -23.89 10.93 22.05
C SER A 559 -25.09 11.04 21.12
N SER A 560 -24.92 11.67 19.95
CA SER A 560 -25.93 11.81 18.91
C SER A 560 -25.76 10.84 17.73
N GLU A 561 -24.79 9.93 17.80
CA GLU A 561 -24.56 8.92 16.76
C GLU A 561 -25.75 7.95 16.63
N THR A 562 -26.20 7.76 15.40
CA THR A 562 -27.15 6.72 15.01
C THR A 562 -26.39 5.60 14.32
N LEU A 563 -26.18 4.50 15.04
CA LEU A 563 -25.52 3.32 14.51
C LEU A 563 -26.48 2.55 13.61
N VAL A 564 -26.07 2.31 12.36
CA VAL A 564 -26.80 1.51 11.38
C VAL A 564 -25.93 0.40 10.81
N ASP A 565 -26.58 -0.62 10.26
CA ASP A 565 -25.92 -1.62 9.44
C ASP A 565 -25.64 -1.06 8.03
N MET A 566 -25.08 -1.88 7.15
CA MET A 566 -24.72 -1.48 5.80
C MET A 566 -25.94 -0.97 5.02
N CYS A 567 -27.05 -1.72 5.02
CA CYS A 567 -28.26 -1.37 4.28
C CYS A 567 -28.84 -0.03 4.77
N GLY A 568 -28.99 0.13 6.08
CA GLY A 568 -29.47 1.38 6.67
C GLY A 568 -28.53 2.56 6.39
N PHE A 569 -27.22 2.31 6.29
CA PHE A 569 -26.27 3.34 5.88
C PHE A 569 -26.46 3.76 4.43
N LEU A 570 -26.65 2.80 3.51
CA LEU A 570 -26.92 3.11 2.09
C LEU A 570 -28.24 3.90 1.94
N ASP A 571 -29.29 3.50 2.65
CA ASP A 571 -30.59 4.20 2.64
C ASP A 571 -30.50 5.64 3.15
N ALA A 572 -29.67 5.87 4.18
CA ALA A 572 -29.42 7.21 4.70
C ALA A 572 -28.63 8.08 3.70
N VAL A 573 -27.67 7.49 2.98
CA VAL A 573 -26.96 8.17 1.88
C VAL A 573 -27.94 8.49 0.74
N GLU A 574 -28.79 7.55 0.35
CA GLU A 574 -29.80 7.78 -0.68
C GLU A 574 -30.82 8.85 -0.28
N SER A 575 -31.18 8.94 0.99
CA SER A 575 -32.10 9.98 1.49
C SER A 575 -31.51 11.39 1.42
N ASN A 576 -30.17 11.51 1.41
CA ASN A 576 -29.45 12.77 1.26
C ASN A 576 -29.10 13.10 -0.22
N LEU A 577 -29.39 12.20 -1.17
CA LEU A 577 -29.22 12.42 -2.61
C LEU A 577 -30.32 13.29 -3.18
#